data_AF-A0A1C6JQH6-F1
#
_entry.id   AF-A0A1C6JQH6-F1
#
_cell.length_a   1.000
_cell.length_b   1.000
_cell.length_c   1.000
_cell.angle_alpha   90.00
_cell.angle_beta   90.00
_cell.angle_gamma   90.00
#
_symmetry.space_group_name_H-M   'P 1'
#
loop_
_entity.id
_entity.type
_entity.pdbx_description
1 polymer ?
#
loop_
_entity_poly.entity_id
_entity_poly.type
_entity_poly.pdbx_seq_one_letter_code
_entity_poly.pdbx_strand_id
1 'polypeptide(L)'
;MNLMQKLRNARKDKKGFTLTEMIVVLVIIVILIALLVPTLVGYIDKAKEKSVMAEGKMVLTAAQTVVSEKYGESEPLLDSATATPGNTTYSNITKANDADANDKGEIAALAEMTKDGKATINVENYQVIKIVYTSGGKTATYNAPGKAPADENDGWTVK
;
A
#
# COMPACT_ATOMS: atom_id res chain seq x y z
N MET A 1 21.95 40.59 -52.63
CA MET A 1 20.75 40.61 -51.75
C MET A 1 21.24 40.72 -50.31
N ASN A 2 20.97 41.84 -49.62
CA ASN A 2 21.66 42.17 -48.37
C ASN A 2 21.24 41.26 -47.20
N LEU A 3 22.23 40.71 -46.48
CA LEU A 3 22.06 39.81 -45.32
C LEU A 3 21.17 40.43 -44.21
N MET A 4 21.23 41.76 -44.07
CA MET A 4 20.40 42.55 -43.16
C MET A 4 18.90 42.51 -43.51
N GLN A 5 18.53 42.38 -44.80
CA GLN A 5 17.13 42.19 -45.21
C GLN A 5 16.63 40.78 -44.84
N LYS A 6 17.49 39.76 -44.94
CA LYS A 6 17.13 38.37 -44.63
C LYS A 6 16.82 38.17 -43.14
N LEU A 7 17.57 38.82 -42.25
CA LEU A 7 17.31 38.82 -40.80
C LEU A 7 16.04 39.61 -40.40
N ARG A 8 15.74 40.71 -41.11
CA ARG A 8 14.54 41.54 -40.83
C ARG A 8 13.24 40.85 -41.28
N ASN A 9 13.28 40.10 -42.38
CA ASN A 9 12.13 39.30 -42.84
C ASN A 9 11.88 38.08 -41.94
N ALA A 10 12.95 37.43 -41.44
CA ALA A 10 12.81 36.27 -40.54
C ALA A 10 12.06 36.56 -39.21
N ARG A 11 11.98 37.83 -38.77
CA ARG A 11 11.15 38.24 -37.61
C ARG A 11 9.69 38.53 -37.97
N LYS A 12 9.39 38.91 -39.22
CA LYS A 12 8.01 39.14 -39.70
C LYS A 12 7.27 37.84 -40.00
N ASP A 13 8.01 36.78 -40.33
CA ASP A 13 7.44 35.45 -40.63
C ASP A 13 7.16 34.60 -39.38
N LYS A 14 7.51 35.10 -38.18
CA LYS A 14 7.05 34.49 -36.92
C LYS A 14 5.64 35.00 -36.63
N LYS A 15 4.64 34.34 -37.22
CA LYS A 15 3.25 34.43 -36.73
C LYS A 15 3.22 33.87 -35.31
N GLY A 16 3.43 34.75 -34.34
CA GLY A 16 3.30 34.42 -32.92
C GLY A 16 1.85 34.05 -32.62
N PHE A 17 1.68 33.09 -31.72
CA PHE A 17 0.39 32.74 -31.16
C PHE A 17 -0.23 33.97 -30.48
N THR A 18 -1.51 34.27 -30.72
CA THR A 18 -2.12 35.44 -30.10
C THR A 18 -2.35 35.19 -28.61
N LEU A 19 -2.20 36.23 -27.77
CA LEU A 19 -2.47 36.11 -26.32
C LEU A 19 -3.89 35.60 -26.03
N THR A 20 -4.84 35.99 -26.89
CA THR A 20 -6.23 35.55 -26.89
C THR A 20 -6.40 34.04 -27.12
N GLU A 21 -5.60 33.42 -27.96
CA GLU A 21 -5.68 31.97 -28.14
C GLU A 21 -5.13 31.24 -26.90
N MET A 22 -4.15 31.80 -26.19
CA MET A 22 -3.60 31.14 -24.99
C MET A 22 -4.55 31.24 -23.81
N ILE A 23 -5.21 32.40 -23.64
CA ILE A 23 -6.15 32.56 -22.53
C ILE A 23 -7.37 31.66 -22.67
N VAL A 24 -7.90 31.48 -23.90
CA VAL A 24 -9.02 30.55 -24.14
C VAL A 24 -8.64 29.12 -23.78
N VAL A 25 -7.44 28.67 -24.16
CA VAL A 25 -6.95 27.32 -23.83
C VAL A 25 -6.77 27.14 -22.31
N LEU A 26 -6.15 28.12 -21.64
CA LEU A 26 -5.96 28.06 -20.19
C LEU A 26 -7.29 28.02 -19.43
N VAL A 27 -8.29 28.80 -19.87
CA VAL A 27 -9.63 28.79 -19.26
C VAL A 27 -10.27 27.41 -19.39
N ILE A 28 -10.20 26.77 -20.56
CA ILE A 28 -10.76 25.43 -20.76
C ILE A 28 -10.02 24.39 -19.91
N ILE A 29 -8.69 24.44 -19.84
CA ILE A 29 -7.89 23.52 -19.00
C ILE A 29 -8.29 23.64 -17.53
N VAL A 30 -8.48 24.86 -17.02
CA VAL A 30 -8.87 25.08 -15.62
C VAL A 30 -10.24 24.48 -15.32
N ILE A 31 -11.22 24.66 -16.21
CA ILE A 31 -12.57 24.10 -16.05
C ILE A 31 -12.52 22.56 -16.03
N LEU A 32 -11.75 21.95 -16.93
CA LEU A 32 -11.61 20.50 -16.98
C LEU A 32 -10.94 19.95 -15.72
N ILE A 33 -9.85 20.57 -15.26
CA ILE A 33 -9.16 20.17 -14.03
C ILE A 33 -10.10 20.27 -12.83
N ALA A 34 -10.89 21.34 -12.72
CA ALA A 34 -11.81 21.54 -11.59
C ALA A 34 -12.85 20.42 -11.47
N LEU A 35 -13.35 19.88 -12.58
CA LEU A 35 -14.32 18.78 -12.58
C LEU A 35 -13.65 17.41 -12.42
N LEU A 36 -12.49 17.21 -13.04
CA LEU A 36 -11.85 15.89 -13.14
C LEU A 36 -11.07 15.51 -11.86
N VAL A 37 -10.33 16.45 -11.27
CA VAL A 37 -9.40 16.16 -10.16
C VAL A 37 -10.09 15.52 -8.93
N PRO A 38 -11.24 16.01 -8.45
CA PRO A 38 -11.88 15.44 -7.25
C PRO A 38 -12.23 13.96 -7.40
N THR A 39 -12.70 13.56 -8.59
CA THR A 39 -13.08 12.17 -8.88
C THR A 39 -11.86 11.26 -8.98
N LEU A 40 -10.79 11.73 -9.65
CA LEU A 40 -9.54 10.99 -9.78
C LEU A 40 -8.88 10.74 -8.42
N VAL A 41 -8.85 11.75 -7.54
CA VAL A 41 -8.29 11.60 -6.19
C VAL A 41 -9.06 10.54 -5.39
N GLY A 42 -10.41 10.55 -5.46
CA GLY A 42 -11.23 9.52 -4.81
C GLY A 42 -11.00 8.11 -5.34
N TYR A 43 -10.78 7.95 -6.66
CA TYR A 43 -10.45 6.63 -7.23
C TYR A 43 -9.06 6.14 -6.83
N ILE A 44 -8.07 7.03 -6.76
CA ILE A 44 -6.74 6.71 -6.26
C ILE A 44 -6.82 6.23 -4.81
N ASP A 45 -7.62 6.90 -3.98
CA ASP A 45 -7.79 6.51 -2.58
C ASP A 45 -8.42 5.12 -2.43
N LYS A 46 -9.50 4.85 -3.17
CA LYS A 46 -10.14 3.52 -3.23
C LYS A 46 -9.20 2.43 -3.78
N ALA A 47 -8.35 2.77 -4.75
CA ALA A 47 -7.36 1.84 -5.29
C ALA A 47 -6.31 1.49 -4.23
N LYS A 48 -5.84 2.48 -3.46
CA LYS A 48 -4.93 2.25 -2.32
C LYS A 48 -5.57 1.38 -1.25
N GLU A 49 -6.84 1.64 -0.90
CA GLU A 49 -7.59 0.82 0.06
C GLU A 49 -7.71 -0.65 -0.38
N LYS A 50 -7.97 -0.88 -1.67
CA LYS A 50 -8.01 -2.24 -2.22
C LYS A 50 -6.63 -2.89 -2.27
N SER A 51 -5.59 -2.14 -2.63
CA SER A 51 -4.21 -2.64 -2.67
C SER A 51 -3.75 -3.10 -1.29
N VAL A 52 -3.89 -2.24 -0.27
CA VAL A 52 -3.47 -2.56 1.10
C VAL A 52 -4.26 -3.73 1.68
N MET A 53 -5.56 -3.85 1.35
CA MET A 53 -6.36 -5.00 1.76
C MET A 53 -5.89 -6.29 1.06
N ALA A 54 -5.56 -6.24 -0.23
CA ALA A 54 -5.06 -7.40 -0.96
C ALA A 54 -3.70 -7.85 -0.43
N GLU A 55 -2.78 -6.91 -0.21
CA GLU A 55 -1.48 -7.15 0.42
C GLU A 55 -1.64 -7.74 1.83
N GLY A 56 -2.53 -7.18 2.64
CA GLY A 56 -2.86 -7.74 3.96
C GLY A 56 -3.40 -9.17 3.90
N LYS A 57 -4.19 -9.53 2.88
CA LYS A 57 -4.68 -10.90 2.68
C LYS A 57 -3.55 -11.87 2.32
N MET A 58 -2.57 -11.43 1.55
CA MET A 58 -1.37 -12.25 1.28
C MET A 58 -0.60 -12.53 2.57
N VAL A 59 -0.45 -11.51 3.42
CA VAL A 59 0.15 -11.66 4.76
C VAL A 59 -0.67 -12.60 5.64
N LEU A 60 -2.00 -12.53 5.61
CA LEU A 60 -2.86 -13.45 6.36
C LEU A 60 -2.62 -14.90 5.96
N THR A 61 -2.65 -15.20 4.66
CA THR A 61 -2.41 -16.55 4.16
C THR A 61 -1.03 -17.04 4.53
N ALA A 62 0.01 -16.21 4.34
CA ALA A 62 1.39 -16.55 4.71
C ALA A 62 1.53 -16.87 6.20
N ALA A 63 0.99 -16.01 7.07
CA ALA A 63 1.04 -16.22 8.51
C ALA A 63 0.26 -17.46 8.94
N GLN A 64 -0.90 -17.72 8.35
CA GLN A 64 -1.65 -18.95 8.62
C GLN A 64 -0.88 -20.20 8.20
N THR A 65 -0.15 -20.16 7.08
CA THR A 65 0.73 -21.26 6.66
C THR A 65 1.82 -21.52 7.70
N VAL A 66 2.61 -20.50 8.05
CA VAL A 66 3.72 -20.64 9.01
C VAL A 66 3.23 -21.10 10.38
N VAL A 67 2.14 -20.52 10.88
CA VAL A 67 1.56 -20.91 12.17
C VAL A 67 1.05 -22.35 12.16
N SER A 68 0.42 -22.79 11.06
CA SER A 68 -0.09 -24.16 10.92
C SER A 68 1.04 -25.19 10.83
N GLU A 69 2.13 -24.85 10.14
CA GLU A 69 3.33 -25.68 10.04
C GLU A 69 3.97 -25.87 11.42
N LYS A 70 4.21 -24.78 12.17
CA LYS A 70 4.74 -24.86 13.54
C LYS A 70 3.88 -25.69 14.48
N TYR A 71 2.56 -25.59 14.35
CA TYR A 71 1.64 -26.46 15.09
C TYR A 71 1.84 -27.94 14.74
N GLY A 72 1.91 -28.26 13.45
CA GLY A 72 2.13 -29.63 12.96
C GLY A 72 3.46 -30.23 13.38
N GLU A 73 4.51 -29.40 13.45
CA GLU A 73 5.86 -29.80 13.89
C GLU A 73 6.00 -29.84 15.42
N SER A 74 4.98 -29.41 16.18
CA SER A 74 5.05 -29.22 17.63
C SER A 74 6.14 -28.23 18.06
N GLU A 75 6.46 -27.28 17.19
CA GLU A 75 7.44 -26.22 17.43
C GLU A 75 6.74 -24.99 18.06
N PRO A 76 7.42 -24.24 18.95
CA PRO A 76 6.88 -23.02 19.51
C PRO A 76 6.89 -21.88 18.49
N LEU A 77 5.88 -21.00 18.56
CA LEU A 77 5.88 -19.71 17.88
C LEU A 77 6.67 -18.72 18.73
N LEU A 78 7.81 -18.20 18.25
CA LEU A 78 8.68 -17.34 19.04
C LEU A 78 8.94 -16.01 18.33
N ASP A 79 8.49 -14.89 18.92
CA ASP A 79 8.98 -13.53 18.57
C ASP A 79 9.69 -12.83 19.74
N SER A 80 9.80 -13.51 20.89
CA SER A 80 10.62 -13.10 22.03
C SER A 80 10.74 -14.23 23.05
N ALA A 81 11.80 -14.20 23.87
CA ALA A 81 12.21 -15.28 24.77
C ALA A 81 11.23 -15.64 25.91
N THR A 82 10.07 -15.00 25.99
CA THR A 82 9.06 -15.18 27.05
C THR A 82 7.68 -15.59 26.54
N ALA A 83 7.57 -15.99 25.27
CA ALA A 83 6.28 -16.39 24.69
C ALA A 83 5.86 -17.79 25.15
N THR A 84 4.61 -17.93 25.60
CA THR A 84 3.97 -19.23 25.81
C THR A 84 3.82 -19.93 24.46
N PRO A 85 4.09 -21.25 24.34
CA PRO A 85 3.89 -21.98 23.09
C PRO A 85 2.50 -21.73 22.49
N GLY A 86 2.46 -21.44 21.19
CA GLY A 86 1.23 -21.15 20.45
C GLY A 86 0.72 -19.71 20.51
N ASN A 87 1.32 -18.85 21.34
CA ASN A 87 0.90 -17.45 21.49
C ASN A 87 2.06 -16.50 21.23
N THR A 88 1.90 -15.59 20.28
CA THR A 88 2.95 -14.61 19.97
C THR A 88 2.38 -13.38 19.28
N THR A 89 3.16 -12.30 19.23
CA THR A 89 2.87 -11.13 18.40
C THR A 89 4.09 -10.82 17.56
N TYR A 90 4.02 -11.14 16.26
CA TYR A 90 5.06 -10.78 15.30
C TYR A 90 4.95 -9.29 14.98
N SER A 91 5.88 -8.49 15.49
CA SER A 91 5.88 -7.03 15.28
C SER A 91 6.87 -6.61 14.20
N ASN A 92 6.55 -5.54 13.47
CA ASN A 92 7.42 -4.94 12.45
C ASN A 92 7.91 -5.91 11.38
N ILE A 93 7.04 -6.80 10.89
CA ILE A 93 7.37 -7.59 9.71
C ILE A 93 7.43 -6.64 8.50
N THR A 94 8.53 -6.65 7.78
CA THR A 94 8.77 -5.83 6.60
C THR A 94 9.42 -6.68 5.52
N LYS A 95 9.53 -6.15 4.28
CA LYS A 95 10.29 -6.83 3.22
C LYS A 95 11.75 -7.13 3.62
N ALA A 96 12.36 -6.31 4.48
CA ALA A 96 13.73 -6.52 4.91
C ALA A 96 13.92 -7.83 5.69
N ASN A 97 12.84 -8.43 6.20
CA ASN A 97 12.89 -9.71 6.88
C ASN A 97 12.95 -10.90 5.92
N ASP A 98 12.72 -10.76 4.60
CA ASP A 98 12.54 -11.91 3.69
C ASP A 98 13.70 -12.92 3.66
N ALA A 99 14.89 -12.49 4.08
CA ALA A 99 16.10 -13.30 4.15
C ALA A 99 16.38 -13.85 5.56
N ASP A 100 15.58 -13.47 6.56
CA ASP A 100 15.74 -13.94 7.93
C ASP A 100 15.29 -15.41 8.04
N ALA A 101 16.11 -16.25 8.66
CA ALA A 101 15.78 -17.65 8.95
C ALA A 101 14.90 -17.78 10.21
N ASN A 102 13.79 -17.04 10.25
CA ASN A 102 12.80 -17.06 11.33
C ASN A 102 11.38 -16.91 10.79
N ASP A 103 10.37 -17.08 11.65
CA ASP A 103 8.96 -17.01 11.27
C ASP A 103 8.60 -15.70 10.54
N LYS A 104 9.17 -14.56 10.95
CA LYS A 104 8.91 -13.26 10.28
C LYS A 104 9.43 -13.24 8.86
N GLY A 105 10.63 -13.78 8.65
CA GLY A 105 11.23 -13.81 7.34
C GLY A 105 10.49 -14.73 6.38
N GLU A 106 10.09 -15.90 6.87
CA GLU A 106 9.25 -16.81 6.11
C GLU A 106 7.89 -16.18 5.74
N ILE A 107 7.22 -15.51 6.70
CA ILE A 107 5.98 -14.77 6.44
C ILE A 107 6.21 -13.68 5.39
N ALA A 108 7.28 -12.89 5.52
CA ALA A 108 7.59 -11.79 4.60
C ALA A 108 7.88 -12.29 3.18
N ALA A 109 8.59 -13.43 3.05
CA ALA A 109 8.91 -14.07 1.80
C ALA A 109 7.65 -14.66 1.13
N LEU A 110 6.86 -15.45 1.87
CA LEU A 110 5.62 -16.07 1.37
C LEU A 110 4.56 -15.05 0.99
N ALA A 111 4.48 -13.93 1.71
CA ALA A 111 3.54 -12.85 1.41
C ALA A 111 4.02 -11.91 0.28
N GLU A 112 5.22 -12.13 -0.26
CA GLU A 112 5.88 -11.28 -1.26
C GLU A 112 5.84 -9.79 -0.87
N MET A 113 6.19 -9.48 0.38
CA MET A 113 5.95 -8.14 0.94
C MET A 113 6.61 -7.03 0.10
N THR A 114 5.86 -5.94 -0.08
CA THR A 114 6.34 -4.71 -0.72
C THR A 114 7.28 -3.96 0.22
N LYS A 115 8.15 -3.09 -0.33
CA LYS A 115 9.15 -2.34 0.46
C LYS A 115 8.50 -1.41 1.50
N ASP A 116 7.33 -0.87 1.17
CA ASP A 116 6.59 0.07 2.03
C ASP A 116 5.65 -0.65 3.00
N GLY A 117 5.42 -1.95 2.78
CA GLY A 117 4.56 -2.80 3.58
C GLY A 117 5.15 -3.08 4.96
N LYS A 118 4.31 -2.90 5.99
CA LYS A 118 4.63 -3.30 7.36
C LYS A 118 3.46 -4.04 7.97
N ALA A 119 3.73 -5.18 8.61
CA ALA A 119 2.72 -5.99 9.26
C ALA A 119 3.00 -6.16 10.77
N THR A 120 1.92 -6.24 11.54
CA THR A 120 1.91 -6.79 12.89
C THR A 120 0.87 -7.90 12.95
N ILE A 121 1.22 -9.05 13.50
CA ILE A 121 0.39 -10.26 13.50
C ILE A 121 0.28 -10.79 14.92
N ASN A 122 -0.93 -10.96 15.41
CA ASN A 122 -1.21 -11.54 16.70
C ASN A 122 -1.72 -12.97 16.52
N VAL A 123 -1.13 -13.89 17.26
CA VAL A 123 -1.45 -15.32 17.22
C VAL A 123 -1.78 -15.79 18.63
N GLU A 124 -2.87 -16.54 18.77
CA GLU A 124 -3.28 -17.21 20.00
C GLU A 124 -3.59 -18.67 19.70
N ASN A 125 -3.07 -19.60 20.49
CA ASN A 125 -3.30 -21.04 20.34
C ASN A 125 -3.07 -21.53 18.89
N TYR A 126 -1.99 -21.09 18.25
CA TYR A 126 -1.69 -21.38 16.84
C TYR A 126 -2.80 -20.94 15.86
N GLN A 127 -3.52 -19.86 16.19
CA GLN A 127 -4.50 -19.25 15.31
C GLN A 127 -4.22 -17.76 15.18
N VAL A 128 -4.15 -17.27 13.94
CA VAL A 128 -4.00 -15.84 13.66
C VAL A 128 -5.31 -15.13 14.04
N ILE A 129 -5.26 -14.27 15.06
CA ILE A 129 -6.43 -13.56 15.58
C ILE A 129 -6.54 -12.12 15.08
N LYS A 130 -5.41 -11.47 14.77
CA LYS A 130 -5.38 -10.10 14.29
C LYS A 130 -4.20 -9.86 13.36
N ILE A 131 -4.43 -9.09 12.30
CA ILE A 131 -3.37 -8.53 11.45
C ILE A 131 -3.60 -7.03 11.31
N VAL A 132 -2.52 -6.27 11.43
CA VAL A 132 -2.48 -4.85 11.07
C VAL A 132 -1.42 -4.70 9.98
N TYR A 133 -1.85 -4.36 8.77
CA TYR A 133 -0.99 -4.16 7.61
C TYR A 133 -1.06 -2.73 7.12
N THR A 134 0.09 -2.05 7.02
CA THR A 134 0.18 -0.67 6.53
C THR A 134 0.99 -0.60 5.24
N SER A 135 0.47 0.09 4.23
CA SER A 135 1.16 0.34 2.96
C SER A 135 0.57 1.60 2.30
N GLY A 136 1.41 2.43 1.68
CA GLY A 136 0.96 3.60 0.92
C GLY A 136 0.14 4.64 1.69
N GLY A 137 0.29 4.70 3.02
CA GLY A 137 -0.45 5.61 3.91
C GLY A 137 -1.85 5.12 4.34
N LYS A 138 -2.23 3.89 3.98
CA LYS A 138 -3.46 3.23 4.42
C LYS A 138 -3.13 2.06 5.32
N THR A 139 -4.08 1.67 6.16
CA THR A 139 -3.96 0.55 7.11
C THR A 139 -5.13 -0.41 6.92
N ALA A 140 -4.85 -1.65 6.53
CA ALA A 140 -5.80 -2.75 6.55
C ALA A 140 -5.68 -3.50 7.88
N THR A 141 -6.78 -3.66 8.60
CA THR A 141 -6.86 -4.45 9.83
C THR A 141 -7.80 -5.63 9.62
N TYR A 142 -7.34 -6.82 9.97
CA TYR A 142 -8.15 -8.03 10.04
C TYR A 142 -8.34 -8.44 11.49
N ASN A 143 -9.57 -8.71 11.90
CA ASN A 143 -9.90 -9.39 13.15
C ASN A 143 -10.57 -10.73 12.82
N ALA A 144 -10.12 -11.82 13.44
CA ALA A 144 -10.76 -13.12 13.29
C ALA A 144 -12.19 -13.10 13.86
N PRO A 145 -13.10 -13.98 13.40
CA PRO A 145 -14.47 -14.03 13.89
C PRO A 145 -14.54 -14.17 15.41
N GLY A 146 -15.29 -13.29 16.08
CA GLY A 146 -15.41 -13.26 17.54
C GLY A 146 -14.16 -12.79 18.28
N LYS A 147 -13.16 -12.24 17.58
CA LYS A 147 -11.92 -11.71 18.14
C LYS A 147 -11.78 -10.19 17.97
N ALA A 148 -12.74 -9.53 17.32
CA ALA A 148 -12.74 -8.08 17.25
C ALA A 148 -12.92 -7.44 18.64
N PRO A 149 -12.20 -6.33 18.94
CA PRO A 149 -12.51 -5.45 20.06
C PRO A 149 -13.97 -4.97 20.02
N ALA A 150 -14.52 -4.57 21.18
CA ALA A 150 -15.93 -4.17 21.32
C ALA A 150 -16.36 -3.00 20.42
N ASP A 151 -15.41 -2.18 19.96
CA ASP A 151 -15.58 -1.02 19.09
C ASP A 151 -15.18 -1.28 17.62
N GLU A 152 -14.77 -2.50 17.27
CA GLU A 152 -14.38 -2.90 15.92
C GLU A 152 -15.26 -4.02 15.38
N ASN A 153 -15.23 -4.22 14.06
CA ASN A 153 -15.92 -5.33 13.40
C ASN A 153 -14.97 -6.50 13.16
N ASP A 154 -15.54 -7.71 13.11
CA ASP A 154 -14.87 -8.89 12.58
C ASP A 154 -14.55 -8.73 11.09
N GLY A 155 -13.53 -9.43 10.62
CA GLY A 155 -13.09 -9.41 9.22
C GLY A 155 -12.21 -8.20 8.91
N TRP A 156 -12.24 -7.79 7.63
CA TRP A 156 -11.36 -6.75 7.11
C TRP A 156 -11.96 -5.35 7.23
N THR A 157 -11.19 -4.43 7.79
CA THR A 157 -11.44 -2.99 7.78
C THR A 157 -10.23 -2.26 7.22
N VAL A 158 -10.44 -1.12 6.55
CA VAL A 158 -9.36 -0.28 6.03
C VAL A 158 -9.57 1.15 6.51
N LYS A 159 -8.49 1.78 6.97
CA LYS A 159 -8.45 3.18 7.43
C LYS A 159 -7.36 3.93 6.67
#